data_AF-A0A822IKM0-F1
#
_entry.id   AF-A0A822IKM0-F1
#
_cell.length_a   1.000
_cell.length_b   1.000
_cell.length_c   1.000
_cell.angle_alpha   90.00
_cell.angle_beta   90.00
_cell.angle_gamma   90.00
#
_symmetry.space_group_name_H-M   'P 1'
#
loop_
_entity.id
_entity.type
_entity.pdbx_description
1 polymer ?
#
loop_
_entity_poly.entity_id
_entity_poly.type
_entity_poly.pdbx_seq_one_letter_code
_entity_poly.pdbx_strand_id
1 'polypeptide(L)'
;MSFFIRFARQWIAGETLNDAIISAKKANNRSIGAIINFLGEHVKDKDEAEKNKIENLEILRAIKDAKINSSLSIKLTQLGLGIDKNLCLSNVETIVRAANDIFVWIDMENSPYTEDTIDIYLTVFKKYKNAGIAIQTNLKRSESDIRRITSLGGIIRLVKGAYKENSQIAYSSRADVTINFSKLMGFLFYRSPFFAIATHDERLVNEAIEANKAHKKKIEFQMLHGVREELKNKLVKKGLIVVDYIPYGKKWFPYSVRRIRERKRNILLIFRSIFDI
;
A
#
# COMPACT_ATOMS: atom_id res chain seq x y z
N MET A 1 -0.25 28.30 -9.14
CA MET A 1 0.41 27.45 -8.13
C MET A 1 -0.53 26.98 -6.99
N SER A 2 -1.45 27.82 -6.49
CA SER A 2 -2.36 27.49 -5.35
C SER A 2 -3.34 26.32 -5.60
N PHE A 3 -3.95 26.21 -6.79
CA PHE A 3 -4.91 25.14 -7.10
C PHE A 3 -4.28 23.74 -7.16
N PHE A 4 -3.07 23.64 -7.72
CA PHE A 4 -2.36 22.36 -7.86
C PHE A 4 -1.98 21.75 -6.50
N ILE A 5 -1.51 22.59 -5.57
CA ILE A 5 -1.18 22.17 -4.21
C ILE A 5 -2.45 21.73 -3.47
N ARG A 6 -3.56 22.48 -3.62
CA ARG A 6 -4.85 22.13 -3.00
C ARG A 6 -5.43 20.82 -3.54
N PHE A 7 -5.27 20.56 -4.84
CA PHE A 7 -5.71 19.31 -5.47
C PHE A 7 -4.83 18.11 -5.10
N ALA A 8 -3.51 18.30 -4.98
CA ALA A 8 -2.58 17.26 -4.53
C ALA A 8 -2.81 16.88 -3.05
N ARG A 9 -3.16 17.86 -2.21
CA ARG A 9 -3.43 17.67 -0.78
C ARG A 9 -4.63 16.76 -0.47
N GLN A 10 -5.53 16.52 -1.42
CA GLN A 10 -6.70 15.65 -1.17
C GLN A 10 -6.33 14.16 -1.00
N TRP A 11 -5.11 13.74 -1.40
CA TRP A 11 -4.68 12.34 -1.32
C TRP A 11 -3.68 12.07 -0.20
N ILE A 12 -3.40 13.05 0.65
CA ILE A 12 -2.56 12.95 1.84
C ILE A 12 -3.34 13.48 3.03
N ALA A 13 -3.09 12.96 4.23
CA ALA A 13 -3.72 13.47 5.44
C ALA A 13 -3.23 14.88 5.80
N GLY A 14 -1.94 15.13 5.54
CA GLY A 14 -1.24 16.34 5.94
C GLY A 14 0.26 16.09 6.03
N GLU A 15 0.96 16.97 6.74
CA GLU A 15 2.42 16.93 6.84
C GLU A 15 2.90 16.35 8.17
N THR A 16 2.00 16.17 9.14
CA THR A 16 2.31 15.69 10.50
C THR A 16 1.64 14.36 10.81
N LEU A 17 2.18 13.62 11.77
CA LEU A 17 1.57 12.39 12.28
C LEU A 17 0.16 12.65 12.85
N ASN A 18 -0.04 13.78 13.53
CA ASN A 18 -1.35 14.15 14.07
C ASN A 18 -2.42 14.28 12.96
N ASP A 19 -2.06 14.81 11.79
CA ASP A 19 -2.97 14.88 10.64
C ASP A 19 -3.42 13.48 10.19
N ALA A 20 -2.48 12.52 10.17
CA ALA A 20 -2.75 11.12 9.84
C ALA A 20 -3.68 10.46 10.88
N ILE A 21 -3.44 10.69 12.16
CA ILE A 21 -4.28 10.17 13.26
C ILE A 21 -5.70 10.75 13.18
N ILE A 22 -5.85 12.06 12.94
CA ILE A 22 -7.17 12.69 12.75
C ILE A 22 -7.89 12.08 11.56
N SER A 23 -7.18 11.86 10.45
CA SER A 23 -7.75 11.25 9.24
C SER A 23 -8.16 9.79 9.47
N ALA A 24 -7.35 9.02 10.18
CA ALA A 24 -7.66 7.64 10.56
C ALA A 24 -8.88 7.57 11.48
N LYS A 25 -9.00 8.45 12.48
CA LYS A 25 -10.21 8.55 13.33
C LYS A 25 -11.47 8.83 12.50
N LYS A 26 -11.40 9.75 11.54
CA LYS A 26 -12.51 10.05 10.61
C LYS A 26 -12.87 8.85 9.73
N ALA A 27 -11.89 8.04 9.31
CA ALA A 27 -12.16 6.80 8.59
C ALA A 27 -12.84 5.76 9.50
N ASN A 28 -12.32 5.54 10.71
CA ASN A 28 -12.87 4.58 11.67
C ASN A 28 -14.30 4.92 12.09
N ASN A 29 -14.64 6.20 12.27
CA ASN A 29 -16.02 6.64 12.54
C ASN A 29 -17.00 6.29 11.41
N ARG A 30 -16.50 6.01 10.21
CA ARG A 30 -17.28 5.53 9.05
C ARG A 30 -17.17 4.01 8.86
N SER A 31 -16.69 3.28 9.86
CA SER A 31 -16.39 1.84 9.79
C SER A 31 -15.37 1.46 8.70
N ILE A 32 -14.47 2.38 8.37
CA ILE A 32 -13.35 2.14 7.44
C ILE A 32 -12.06 2.04 8.28
N GLY A 33 -11.31 0.94 8.14
CA GLY A 33 -9.99 0.80 8.76
C GLY A 33 -8.97 1.77 8.15
N ALA A 34 -7.80 1.91 8.77
CA ALA A 34 -6.72 2.74 8.24
C ALA A 34 -5.43 1.96 7.98
N ILE A 35 -4.63 2.43 7.03
CA ILE A 35 -3.22 2.10 6.86
C ILE A 35 -2.48 3.43 6.87
N ILE A 36 -1.70 3.70 7.92
CA ILE A 36 -0.89 4.92 7.98
C ILE A 36 0.46 4.67 7.28
N ASN A 37 0.90 5.63 6.48
CA ASN A 37 2.19 5.56 5.79
C ASN A 37 2.93 6.90 5.86
N PHE A 38 4.16 6.88 6.36
CA PHE A 38 5.05 8.03 6.31
C PHE A 38 5.71 8.16 4.94
N LEU A 39 5.56 9.33 4.31
CA LEU A 39 6.00 9.57 2.94
C LEU A 39 7.50 9.75 2.80
N GLY A 40 8.05 9.07 1.80
CA GLY A 40 9.46 9.11 1.40
C GLY A 40 9.86 7.79 0.76
N GLU A 41 11.01 7.77 0.11
CA GLU A 41 11.58 6.59 -0.56
C GLU A 41 13.06 6.87 -0.87
N HIS A 42 13.82 5.80 -1.10
CA HIS A 42 15.20 5.81 -1.61
C HIS A 42 16.16 6.70 -0.81
N VAL A 43 16.22 6.52 0.52
CA VAL A 43 17.23 7.21 1.32
C VAL A 43 18.62 6.69 1.01
N LYS A 44 19.59 7.58 1.07
CA LYS A 44 21.00 7.29 0.75
C LYS A 44 21.92 7.35 1.97
N ASP A 45 21.37 7.76 3.11
CA ASP A 45 22.09 7.97 4.34
C ASP A 45 21.53 7.08 5.46
N LYS A 46 22.43 6.54 6.29
CA LYS A 46 22.06 5.65 7.40
C LYS A 46 21.32 6.41 8.50
N ASP A 47 21.69 7.67 8.76
CA ASP A 47 21.01 8.47 9.78
C ASP A 47 19.58 8.83 9.34
N GLU A 48 19.36 9.08 8.04
CA GLU A 48 18.02 9.23 7.50
C GLU A 48 17.19 7.94 7.61
N ALA A 49 17.79 6.77 7.36
CA ALA A 49 17.12 5.49 7.56
C ALA A 49 16.73 5.26 9.04
N GLU A 50 17.61 5.63 9.97
CA GLU A 50 17.34 5.57 11.41
C GLU A 50 16.21 6.51 11.82
N LYS A 51 16.20 7.76 11.33
CA LYS A 51 15.10 8.71 11.54
C LYS A 51 13.76 8.17 11.03
N ASN A 52 13.75 7.55 9.85
CA ASN A 52 12.54 6.93 9.31
C ASN A 52 12.09 5.73 10.15
N LYS A 53 13.02 4.94 10.69
CA LYS A 53 12.67 3.86 11.63
C LYS A 53 11.98 4.43 12.87
N ILE A 54 12.55 5.48 13.47
CA ILE A 54 11.97 6.15 14.63
C ILE A 54 10.57 6.68 14.32
N GLU A 55 10.38 7.35 13.18
CA GLU A 55 9.06 7.83 12.76
C GLU A 55 8.02 6.68 12.67
N ASN A 56 8.41 5.53 12.13
CA ASN A 56 7.52 4.36 12.08
C ASN A 56 7.19 3.80 13.47
N LEU A 57 8.12 3.85 14.43
CA LEU A 57 7.86 3.48 15.82
C LEU A 57 6.89 4.47 16.50
N GLU A 58 7.01 5.76 16.20
CA GLU A 58 6.08 6.79 16.69
C GLU A 58 4.67 6.61 16.12
N ILE A 59 4.53 6.21 14.85
CA ILE A 59 3.22 5.86 14.28
C ILE A 59 2.57 4.71 15.07
N LEU A 60 3.33 3.66 15.40
CA LEU A 60 2.81 2.52 16.16
C LEU A 60 2.33 2.94 17.56
N ARG A 61 3.11 3.79 18.25
CA ARG A 61 2.71 4.38 19.55
C ARG A 61 1.43 5.19 19.41
N ALA A 62 1.38 6.10 18.44
CA ALA A 62 0.22 6.97 18.21
C ALA A 62 -1.05 6.18 17.85
N ILE A 63 -0.94 5.10 17.06
CA ILE A 63 -2.06 4.20 16.75
C ILE A 63 -2.63 3.60 18.04
N LYS A 64 -1.75 3.09 18.91
CA LYS A 64 -2.13 2.45 20.19
C LYS A 64 -2.76 3.46 21.15
N ASP A 65 -2.12 4.61 21.33
CA ASP A 65 -2.59 5.66 22.26
C ASP A 65 -3.93 6.25 21.82
N ALA A 66 -4.10 6.44 20.50
CA ALA A 66 -5.35 6.91 19.93
C ALA A 66 -6.45 5.84 19.85
N LYS A 67 -6.12 4.56 20.13
CA LYS A 67 -7.02 3.40 20.03
C LYS A 67 -7.76 3.32 18.70
N ILE A 68 -7.05 3.57 17.60
CA ILE A 68 -7.61 3.54 16.24
C ILE A 68 -7.43 2.17 15.59
N ASN A 69 -8.42 1.73 14.81
CA ASN A 69 -8.32 0.57 13.95
C ASN A 69 -7.44 0.94 12.73
N SER A 70 -6.14 0.74 12.89
CA SER A 70 -5.14 1.06 11.89
C SER A 70 -4.04 0.00 11.83
N SER A 71 -3.50 -0.16 10.63
CA SER A 71 -2.24 -0.83 10.34
C SER A 71 -1.17 0.19 9.92
N LEU A 72 0.06 -0.26 9.80
CA LEU A 72 1.20 0.52 9.30
C LEU A 72 1.59 0.05 7.89
N SER A 73 2.04 0.95 7.01
CA SER A 73 2.72 0.60 5.76
C SER A 73 4.12 1.21 5.71
N ILE A 74 5.12 0.38 5.43
CA ILE A 74 6.53 0.77 5.36
C ILE A 74 7.11 0.54 3.97
N LYS A 75 8.12 1.34 3.59
CA LYS A 75 8.93 1.14 2.39
C LYS A 75 10.35 0.80 2.78
N LEU A 76 10.90 -0.27 2.22
CA LEU A 76 12.20 -0.78 2.65
C LEU A 76 13.35 0.15 2.25
N THR A 77 13.21 0.88 1.15
CA THR A 77 14.21 1.87 0.76
C THR A 77 14.23 3.10 1.67
N GLN A 78 13.18 3.36 2.47
CA GLN A 78 13.25 4.34 3.57
C GLN A 78 14.02 3.82 4.77
N LEU A 79 14.15 2.49 4.89
CA LEU A 79 14.76 1.80 6.02
C LEU A 79 16.18 1.32 5.70
N GLY A 80 16.74 1.75 4.57
CA GLY A 80 18.13 1.50 4.20
C GLY A 80 18.35 0.38 3.17
N LEU A 81 17.31 -0.12 2.50
CA LEU A 81 17.47 -1.21 1.52
C LEU A 81 18.47 -0.87 0.39
N GLY A 82 18.45 0.37 -0.09
CA GLY A 82 19.40 0.83 -1.11
C GLY A 82 20.82 1.09 -0.60
N ILE A 83 21.07 0.93 0.71
CA ILE A 83 22.36 1.16 1.36
C ILE A 83 22.96 -0.16 1.78
N ASP A 84 22.24 -0.93 2.60
CA ASP A 84 22.68 -2.21 3.15
C ASP A 84 21.47 -3.07 3.52
N LYS A 85 21.40 -4.29 2.98
CA LYS A 85 20.28 -5.23 3.19
C LYS A 85 20.15 -5.64 4.66
N ASN A 86 21.24 -5.80 5.40
CA ASN A 86 21.24 -6.21 6.80
C ASN A 86 20.78 -5.06 7.72
N LEU A 87 21.19 -3.83 7.43
CA LEU A 87 20.66 -2.62 8.07
C LEU A 87 19.14 -2.54 7.89
N CYS A 88 18.67 -2.72 6.65
CA CYS A 88 17.24 -2.72 6.36
C CYS A 88 16.49 -3.82 7.13
N LEU A 89 17.01 -5.05 7.11
CA LEU A 89 16.42 -6.16 7.86
C LEU A 89 16.32 -5.86 9.36
N SER A 90 17.40 -5.35 9.97
CA SER A 90 17.42 -4.98 11.39
C SER A 90 16.38 -3.90 11.74
N ASN A 91 16.25 -2.88 10.87
CA ASN A 91 15.26 -1.82 11.04
C ASN A 91 13.83 -2.35 10.92
N VAL A 92 13.56 -3.22 9.94
CA VAL A 92 12.24 -3.84 9.74
C VAL A 92 11.88 -4.75 10.91
N GLU A 93 12.81 -5.61 11.36
CA GLU A 93 12.57 -6.47 12.53
C GLU A 93 12.25 -5.66 13.78
N THR A 94 12.93 -4.52 13.98
CA THR A 94 12.66 -3.61 15.09
C THR A 94 11.23 -3.06 15.03
N ILE A 95 10.78 -2.60 13.87
CA ILE A 95 9.43 -2.05 13.66
C ILE A 95 8.37 -3.13 13.86
N VAL A 96 8.52 -4.28 13.19
CA VAL A 96 7.52 -5.36 13.22
C VAL A 96 7.39 -5.98 14.61
N ARG A 97 8.50 -6.11 15.34
CA ARG A 97 8.49 -6.52 16.76
C ARG A 97 7.74 -5.51 17.63
N ALA A 98 7.97 -4.21 17.43
CA ALA A 98 7.31 -3.15 18.19
C ALA A 98 5.81 -3.03 17.89
N ALA A 99 5.37 -3.45 16.70
CA ALA A 99 3.99 -3.34 16.26
C ALA A 99 3.01 -4.20 17.09
N ASN A 100 3.50 -5.30 17.68
CA ASN A 100 2.68 -6.25 18.46
C ASN A 100 1.43 -6.69 17.67
N ASP A 101 0.24 -6.23 18.06
CA ASP A 101 -1.03 -6.56 17.42
C ASP A 101 -1.36 -5.68 16.20
N ILE A 102 -0.60 -4.60 15.97
CA ILE A 102 -0.76 -3.74 14.81
C ILE A 102 -0.14 -4.44 13.60
N PHE A 103 -0.93 -4.62 12.54
CA PHE A 103 -0.44 -5.25 11.31
C PHE A 103 0.51 -4.31 10.55
N VAL A 104 1.60 -4.86 10.02
CA VAL A 104 2.59 -4.11 9.21
C VAL A 104 2.60 -4.60 7.77
N TRP A 105 2.29 -3.70 6.84
CA TRP A 105 2.41 -3.94 5.42
C TRP A 105 3.77 -3.45 4.91
N ILE A 106 4.48 -4.32 4.19
CA ILE A 106 5.68 -3.98 3.43
C ILE A 106 5.24 -3.65 2.00
N ASP A 107 5.36 -2.39 1.61
CA ASP A 107 5.04 -1.99 0.26
C ASP A 107 6.13 -2.43 -0.72
N MET A 108 5.70 -2.81 -1.92
CA MET A 108 6.59 -3.13 -3.03
C MET A 108 6.93 -1.89 -3.83
N GLU A 109 8.23 -1.67 -4.01
CA GLU A 109 8.80 -0.55 -4.75
C GLU A 109 9.11 -0.96 -6.20
N ASN A 110 9.99 -0.25 -6.90
CA ASN A 110 10.35 -0.60 -8.28
C ASN A 110 11.17 -1.90 -8.36
N SER A 111 11.18 -2.49 -9.55
CA SER A 111 11.69 -3.85 -9.82
C SER A 111 13.10 -4.20 -9.31
N PRO A 112 14.09 -3.29 -9.25
CA PRO A 112 15.41 -3.62 -8.71
C PRO A 112 15.38 -4.06 -7.23
N TYR A 113 14.36 -3.64 -6.46
CA TYR A 113 14.25 -3.96 -5.04
C TYR A 113 13.33 -5.16 -4.75
N THR A 114 12.69 -5.75 -5.77
CA THR A 114 11.64 -6.75 -5.56
C THR A 114 12.15 -8.01 -4.86
N GLU A 115 13.27 -8.56 -5.30
CA GLU A 115 13.82 -9.80 -4.72
C GLU A 115 14.19 -9.59 -3.25
N ASP A 116 14.98 -8.56 -2.95
CA ASP A 116 15.42 -8.28 -1.59
C ASP A 116 14.25 -7.95 -0.66
N THR A 117 13.20 -7.31 -1.18
CA THR A 117 11.99 -7.02 -0.41
C THR A 117 11.26 -8.31 -0.03
N ILE A 118 11.14 -9.26 -0.95
CA ILE A 118 10.53 -10.57 -0.68
C ILE A 118 11.39 -11.36 0.31
N ASP A 119 12.71 -11.36 0.17
CA ASP A 119 13.63 -12.06 1.08
C ASP A 119 13.55 -11.52 2.52
N ILE A 120 13.58 -10.19 2.68
CA ILE A 120 13.44 -9.53 3.98
C ILE A 120 12.08 -9.87 4.57
N TYR A 121 11.00 -9.75 3.78
CA TYR A 121 9.66 -10.10 4.23
C TYR A 121 9.59 -11.55 4.73
N LEU A 122 10.08 -12.52 3.96
CA LEU A 122 10.03 -13.93 4.35
C LEU A 122 10.88 -14.21 5.59
N THR A 123 12.01 -13.51 5.76
CA THR A 123 12.85 -13.61 6.96
C THR A 123 12.11 -13.10 8.20
N VAL A 124 11.49 -11.93 8.10
CA VAL A 124 10.69 -11.33 9.18
C VAL A 124 9.46 -12.20 9.48
N PHE A 125 8.78 -12.69 8.44
CA PHE A 125 7.56 -13.49 8.56
C PHE A 125 7.77 -14.84 9.25
N LYS A 126 8.99 -15.40 9.19
CA LYS A 126 9.34 -16.61 9.97
C LYS A 126 9.26 -16.35 11.48
N LYS A 127 9.61 -15.15 11.92
CA LYS A 127 9.63 -14.75 13.35
C LYS A 127 8.31 -14.11 13.80
N TYR A 128 7.69 -13.31 12.94
CA TYR A 128 6.54 -12.48 13.28
C TYR A 128 5.42 -12.64 12.24
N LYS A 129 4.22 -13.03 12.68
CA LYS A 129 3.07 -13.31 11.79
C LYS A 129 2.15 -12.11 11.54
N ASN A 130 2.45 -10.96 12.13
CA ASN A 130 1.72 -9.70 12.03
C ASN A 130 2.19 -8.82 10.84
N ALA A 131 2.78 -9.42 9.80
CA ALA A 131 3.27 -8.69 8.64
C ALA A 131 2.79 -9.30 7.32
N GLY A 132 2.58 -8.44 6.32
CA GLY A 132 2.21 -8.79 4.95
C GLY A 132 2.98 -7.98 3.93
N ILE A 133 2.96 -8.40 2.67
CA ILE A 133 3.73 -7.79 1.58
C ILE A 133 2.84 -7.44 0.38
N ALA A 134 3.08 -6.30 -0.26
CA ALA A 134 2.43 -5.97 -1.51
C ALA A 134 3.06 -6.72 -2.70
N ILE A 135 2.27 -7.17 -3.66
CA ILE A 135 2.77 -7.75 -4.91
C ILE A 135 2.09 -7.08 -6.11
N GLN A 136 2.91 -6.69 -7.09
CA GLN A 136 2.49 -5.89 -8.24
C GLN A 136 2.11 -6.78 -9.42
N THR A 137 0.87 -6.74 -9.86
CA THR A 137 0.38 -7.65 -10.91
C THR A 137 0.84 -7.25 -12.32
N ASN A 138 1.48 -6.09 -12.49
CA ASN A 138 2.10 -5.70 -13.76
C ASN A 138 3.42 -6.42 -14.03
N LEU A 139 4.11 -6.98 -13.04
CA LEU A 139 5.38 -7.68 -13.27
C LEU A 139 5.13 -9.14 -13.71
N LYS A 140 5.89 -9.62 -14.70
CA LYS A 140 5.79 -11.01 -15.20
C LYS A 140 6.22 -12.04 -14.15
N ARG A 141 7.11 -11.66 -13.23
CA ARG A 141 7.59 -12.51 -12.11
C ARG A 141 6.56 -12.73 -11.00
N SER A 142 5.50 -11.94 -10.93
CA SER A 142 4.60 -11.92 -9.77
C SER A 142 3.88 -13.23 -9.50
N GLU A 143 3.63 -14.06 -10.52
CA GLU A 143 3.03 -15.37 -10.30
C GLU A 143 3.94 -16.30 -9.50
N SER A 144 5.24 -16.37 -9.84
CA SER A 144 6.19 -17.19 -9.10
C SER A 144 6.40 -16.67 -7.69
N ASP A 145 6.46 -15.34 -7.52
CA ASP A 145 6.63 -14.69 -6.22
C ASP A 145 5.43 -14.99 -5.29
N ILE A 146 4.20 -14.87 -5.79
CA ILE A 146 2.99 -15.19 -5.01
C ILE A 146 2.96 -16.66 -4.62
N ARG A 147 3.34 -17.58 -5.52
CA ARG A 147 3.40 -19.01 -5.20
C ARG A 147 4.43 -19.30 -4.11
N ARG A 148 5.62 -18.70 -4.18
CA ARG A 148 6.67 -18.79 -3.16
C ARG A 148 6.21 -18.25 -1.80
N ILE A 149 5.54 -17.09 -1.80
CA ILE A 149 5.10 -16.44 -0.57
C ILE A 149 3.96 -17.23 0.10
N THR A 150 2.96 -17.65 -0.68
CA THR A 150 1.80 -18.40 -0.16
C THR A 150 2.15 -19.81 0.29
N SER A 151 3.12 -20.49 -0.34
CA SER A 151 3.56 -21.82 0.13
C SER A 151 4.18 -21.78 1.53
N LEU A 152 4.68 -20.62 1.95
CA LEU A 152 5.22 -20.36 3.29
C LEU A 152 4.17 -19.74 4.24
N GLY A 153 2.92 -19.62 3.81
CA GLY A 153 1.82 -19.02 4.56
C GLY A 153 1.82 -17.49 4.62
N GLY A 154 2.61 -16.83 3.77
CA GLY A 154 2.72 -15.38 3.74
C GLY A 154 1.42 -14.68 3.31
N ILE A 155 1.24 -13.44 3.78
CA ILE A 155 0.06 -12.60 3.57
C ILE A 155 0.36 -11.57 2.48
N ILE A 156 -0.52 -11.49 1.48
CA ILE A 156 -0.31 -10.67 0.29
C ILE A 156 -1.36 -9.56 0.20
N ARG A 157 -0.90 -8.37 -0.22
CA ARG A 157 -1.71 -7.28 -0.77
C ARG A 157 -1.50 -7.22 -2.28
N LEU A 158 -2.53 -7.49 -3.08
CA LEU A 158 -2.44 -7.35 -4.53
C LEU A 158 -2.63 -5.90 -4.96
N VAL A 159 -1.69 -5.38 -5.75
CA VAL A 159 -1.75 -4.05 -6.38
C VAL A 159 -1.47 -4.17 -7.88
N LYS A 160 -1.95 -3.25 -8.72
CA LYS A 160 -1.60 -3.26 -10.15
C LYS A 160 -0.11 -2.97 -10.41
N GLY A 161 0.54 -2.19 -9.54
CA GLY A 161 1.87 -1.63 -9.76
C GLY A 161 1.82 -0.14 -10.09
N ALA A 162 2.69 0.65 -9.47
CA ALA A 162 2.69 2.13 -9.53
C ALA A 162 3.94 2.73 -10.20
N TYR A 163 4.92 1.89 -10.53
CA TYR A 163 6.19 2.30 -11.12
C TYR A 163 6.18 2.07 -12.64
N LYS A 164 6.94 2.91 -13.36
CA LYS A 164 7.17 2.73 -14.79
C LYS A 164 8.29 1.70 -14.95
N GLU A 165 7.93 0.53 -15.45
CA GLU A 165 8.84 -0.61 -15.60
C GLU A 165 9.12 -0.91 -17.08
N ASN A 166 10.21 -1.61 -17.35
CA ASN A 166 10.56 -2.05 -18.70
C ASN A 166 9.56 -3.12 -19.19
N SER A 167 9.11 -3.04 -20.44
CA SER A 167 8.16 -4.00 -21.06
C SER A 167 8.71 -5.43 -21.16
N GLN A 168 10.03 -5.61 -21.09
CA GLN A 168 10.65 -6.93 -20.99
C GLN A 168 10.26 -7.65 -19.69
N ILE A 169 10.12 -6.91 -18.58
CA ILE A 169 9.82 -7.48 -17.25
C ILE A 169 8.38 -7.23 -16.80
N ALA A 170 7.65 -6.31 -17.44
CA ALA A 170 6.31 -5.89 -17.06
C ALA A 170 5.33 -5.88 -18.23
N TYR A 171 4.05 -6.15 -17.94
CA TYR A 171 2.95 -5.92 -18.85
C TYR A 171 2.75 -4.42 -19.07
N SER A 172 2.73 -3.99 -20.33
CA SER A 172 2.61 -2.57 -20.71
C SER A 172 1.16 -2.13 -20.90
N SER A 173 0.25 -3.05 -21.24
CA SER A 173 -1.16 -2.73 -21.46
C SER A 173 -1.98 -2.84 -20.17
N ARG A 174 -2.97 -1.95 -20.01
CA ARG A 174 -3.90 -1.99 -18.87
C ARG A 174 -4.76 -3.26 -18.86
N ALA A 175 -5.05 -3.82 -20.03
CA ALA A 175 -5.82 -5.05 -20.17
C ALA A 175 -5.02 -6.23 -19.60
N ASP A 176 -3.76 -6.39 -20.01
CA ASP A 176 -2.90 -7.48 -19.53
C ASP A 176 -2.66 -7.40 -18.03
N VAL A 177 -2.41 -6.21 -17.49
CA VAL A 177 -2.26 -6.00 -16.03
C VAL A 177 -3.55 -6.39 -15.28
N THR A 178 -4.72 -6.10 -15.86
CA THR A 178 -6.02 -6.42 -15.25
C THR A 178 -6.31 -7.92 -15.33
N ILE A 179 -6.03 -8.56 -16.47
CA ILE A 179 -6.13 -10.02 -16.65
C ILE A 179 -5.23 -10.74 -15.64
N ASN A 180 -3.98 -10.29 -15.52
CA ASN A 180 -3.05 -10.89 -14.57
C ASN A 180 -3.47 -10.62 -13.12
N PHE A 181 -4.08 -9.46 -12.82
CA PHE A 181 -4.67 -9.21 -11.50
C PHE A 181 -5.77 -10.22 -11.18
N SER A 182 -6.74 -10.42 -12.08
CA SER A 182 -7.82 -11.41 -11.90
C SER A 182 -7.26 -12.83 -11.71
N LYS A 183 -6.29 -13.23 -12.54
CA LYS A 183 -5.61 -14.53 -12.42
C LYS A 183 -4.99 -14.74 -11.03
N LEU A 184 -4.18 -13.79 -10.57
CA LEU A 184 -3.47 -13.88 -9.30
C LEU A 184 -4.42 -13.77 -8.10
N MET A 185 -5.47 -12.96 -8.21
CA MET A 185 -6.54 -12.88 -7.22
C MET A 185 -7.27 -14.22 -7.07
N GLY A 186 -7.62 -14.86 -8.19
CA GLY A 186 -8.19 -16.21 -8.20
C GLY A 186 -7.31 -17.21 -7.47
N PHE A 187 -5.99 -17.20 -7.74
CA PHE A 187 -5.04 -18.05 -7.02
C PHE A 187 -5.06 -17.82 -5.50
N LEU A 188 -5.12 -16.56 -5.03
CA LEU A 188 -5.17 -16.25 -3.60
C LEU A 188 -6.46 -16.73 -2.93
N PHE A 189 -7.61 -16.70 -3.61
CA PHE A 189 -8.86 -17.26 -3.06
C PHE A 189 -8.75 -18.76 -2.75
N TYR A 190 -7.95 -19.52 -3.50
CA TYR A 190 -7.71 -20.94 -3.23
C TYR A 190 -6.65 -21.17 -2.15
N ARG A 191 -5.61 -20.33 -2.11
CA ARG A 191 -4.38 -20.62 -1.34
C ARG A 191 -4.22 -19.84 -0.06
N SER A 192 -4.87 -18.69 0.09
CA SER A 192 -4.70 -17.82 1.25
C SER A 192 -5.97 -17.74 2.10
N PRO A 193 -5.88 -17.86 3.44
CA PRO A 193 -7.01 -17.59 4.32
C PRO A 193 -7.31 -16.09 4.46
N PHE A 194 -6.29 -15.25 4.25
CA PHE A 194 -6.38 -13.80 4.34
C PHE A 194 -5.49 -13.11 3.30
N PHE A 195 -6.04 -12.13 2.59
CA PHE A 195 -5.29 -11.28 1.67
C PHE A 195 -6.01 -9.95 1.45
N ALA A 196 -5.28 -8.97 0.94
CA ALA A 196 -5.81 -7.66 0.60
C ALA A 196 -5.88 -7.45 -0.91
N ILE A 197 -6.93 -6.77 -1.34
CA ILE A 197 -7.17 -6.36 -2.72
C ILE A 197 -7.07 -4.83 -2.74
N ALA A 198 -5.93 -4.32 -3.20
CA ALA A 198 -5.65 -2.89 -3.24
C ALA A 198 -5.88 -2.33 -4.65
N THR A 199 -7.13 -1.97 -4.95
CA THR A 199 -7.55 -1.44 -6.26
C THR A 199 -8.76 -0.51 -6.15
N HIS A 200 -8.86 0.44 -7.07
CA HIS A 200 -10.04 1.28 -7.26
C HIS A 200 -10.91 0.85 -8.45
N ASP A 201 -10.49 -0.21 -9.13
CA ASP A 201 -11.17 -0.77 -10.28
C ASP A 201 -12.41 -1.55 -9.82
N GLU A 202 -13.59 -0.97 -10.02
CA GLU A 202 -14.85 -1.58 -9.58
C GLU A 202 -15.15 -2.92 -10.26
N ARG A 203 -14.58 -3.19 -11.44
CA ARG A 203 -14.71 -4.51 -12.07
C ARG A 203 -14.01 -5.58 -11.24
N LEU A 204 -12.75 -5.33 -10.88
CA LEU A 204 -11.97 -6.25 -10.02
C LEU A 204 -12.55 -6.35 -8.61
N VAL A 205 -13.07 -5.25 -8.05
CA VAL A 205 -13.76 -5.28 -6.76
C VAL A 205 -15.01 -6.17 -6.82
N ASN A 206 -15.85 -6.01 -7.84
CA ASN A 206 -17.04 -6.83 -7.99
C ASN A 206 -16.69 -8.31 -8.24
N GLU A 207 -15.68 -8.58 -9.09
CA GLU A 207 -15.16 -9.94 -9.30
C GLU A 207 -14.74 -10.60 -7.98
N ALA A 208 -14.02 -9.89 -7.13
CA ALA A 208 -13.63 -10.38 -5.81
C ALA A 208 -14.82 -10.63 -4.88
N ILE A 209 -15.82 -9.75 -4.88
CA ILE A 209 -17.03 -9.92 -4.07
C ILE A 209 -17.77 -11.19 -4.50
N GLU A 210 -17.95 -11.38 -5.80
CA GLU A 210 -18.63 -12.56 -6.34
C GLU A 210 -17.85 -13.85 -6.02
N ALA A 211 -16.54 -13.87 -6.24
CA ALA A 211 -15.69 -15.01 -5.86
C ALA A 211 -15.78 -15.31 -4.35
N ASN A 212 -15.79 -14.27 -3.50
CA ASN A 212 -15.82 -14.49 -2.06
C ASN A 212 -17.13 -15.06 -1.52
N LYS A 213 -18.25 -14.99 -2.28
CA LYS A 213 -19.50 -15.68 -1.89
C LYS A 213 -19.31 -17.19 -1.77
N ALA A 214 -18.49 -17.78 -2.65
CA ALA A 214 -18.15 -19.19 -2.62
C ALA A 214 -17.02 -19.50 -1.64
N HIS A 215 -15.95 -18.69 -1.65
CA HIS A 215 -14.73 -18.99 -0.90
C HIS A 215 -14.77 -18.59 0.58
N LYS A 216 -15.60 -17.62 0.96
CA LYS A 216 -15.77 -17.12 2.34
C LYS A 216 -14.44 -16.80 3.05
N LYS A 217 -13.48 -16.21 2.33
CA LYS A 217 -12.20 -15.77 2.87
C LYS A 217 -12.34 -14.45 3.61
N LYS A 218 -11.41 -14.20 4.53
CA LYS A 218 -11.19 -12.86 5.08
C LYS A 218 -10.48 -12.05 4.00
N ILE A 219 -11.11 -10.99 3.51
CA ILE A 219 -10.52 -10.10 2.50
C ILE A 219 -10.65 -8.65 2.92
N GLU A 220 -9.63 -7.86 2.64
CA GLU A 220 -9.65 -6.41 2.79
C GLU A 220 -9.66 -5.72 1.42
N PHE A 221 -10.61 -4.80 1.23
CA PHE A 221 -10.58 -3.88 0.09
C PHE A 221 -9.83 -2.62 0.50
N GLN A 222 -8.62 -2.47 -0.01
CA GLN A 222 -7.73 -1.36 0.37
C GLN A 222 -7.72 -0.30 -0.73
N MET A 223 -7.94 0.95 -0.35
CA MET A 223 -8.05 2.05 -1.31
C MET A 223 -7.33 3.29 -0.77
N LEU A 224 -6.69 4.02 -1.67
CA LEU A 224 -6.03 5.28 -1.34
C LEU A 224 -6.97 6.35 -0.75
N HIS A 225 -6.44 7.15 0.17
CA HIS A 225 -7.11 8.28 0.78
C HIS A 225 -7.61 9.30 -0.25
N GLY A 226 -8.83 9.81 -0.05
CA GLY A 226 -9.47 10.79 -0.93
C GLY A 226 -9.82 10.25 -2.32
N VAL A 227 -9.81 8.93 -2.51
CA VAL A 227 -10.09 8.29 -3.79
C VAL A 227 -11.34 7.43 -3.71
N ARG A 228 -12.30 7.71 -4.61
CA ARG A 228 -13.51 6.89 -4.80
C ARG A 228 -14.25 6.66 -3.47
N GLU A 229 -14.40 7.73 -2.68
CA GLU A 229 -15.06 7.66 -1.36
C GLU A 229 -16.46 7.05 -1.43
N GLU A 230 -17.22 7.33 -2.50
CA GLU A 230 -18.52 6.70 -2.75
C GLU A 230 -18.43 5.18 -2.85
N LEU A 231 -17.40 4.64 -3.51
CA LEU A 231 -17.18 3.20 -3.61
C LEU A 231 -16.82 2.62 -2.25
N LYS A 232 -15.94 3.29 -1.47
CA LYS A 232 -15.62 2.86 -0.09
C LYS A 232 -16.89 2.75 0.76
N ASN A 233 -17.72 3.79 0.75
CA ASN A 233 -18.98 3.83 1.49
C ASN A 233 -19.95 2.73 1.01
N LYS A 234 -20.05 2.50 -0.30
CA LYS A 234 -20.86 1.42 -0.89
C LYS A 234 -20.40 0.04 -0.39
N LEU A 235 -19.10 -0.20 -0.30
CA LEU A 235 -18.54 -1.47 0.16
C LEU A 235 -18.77 -1.68 1.67
N VAL A 236 -18.58 -0.65 2.50
CA VAL A 236 -18.90 -0.70 3.93
C VAL A 236 -20.37 -1.01 4.16
N LYS A 237 -21.29 -0.36 3.42
CA LYS A 237 -22.74 -0.64 3.50
C LYS A 237 -23.10 -2.08 3.12
N LYS A 238 -22.25 -2.76 2.34
CA LYS A 238 -22.37 -4.20 2.02
C LYS A 238 -21.78 -5.11 3.09
N GLY A 239 -21.28 -4.57 4.21
CA GLY A 239 -20.63 -5.33 5.29
C GLY A 239 -19.22 -5.82 4.95
N LEU A 240 -18.57 -5.25 3.93
CA LEU A 240 -17.23 -5.64 3.53
C LEU A 240 -16.17 -4.86 4.32
N ILE A 241 -15.01 -5.49 4.56
CA ILE A 241 -13.88 -4.83 5.23
C ILE A 241 -13.21 -3.90 4.22
N VAL A 242 -13.27 -2.59 4.51
CA VAL A 242 -12.66 -1.54 3.69
C VAL A 242 -11.59 -0.83 4.52
N VAL A 243 -10.45 -0.55 3.90
CA VAL A 243 -9.31 0.11 4.56
C VAL A 243 -8.82 1.28 3.71
N ASP A 244 -8.63 2.42 4.35
CA ASP A 244 -8.12 3.63 3.74
C ASP A 244 -6.59 3.73 3.88
N TYR A 245 -5.87 3.86 2.77
CA TYR A 245 -4.43 4.07 2.77
C TYR A 245 -4.14 5.56 2.90
N ILE A 246 -3.65 5.98 4.07
CA ILE A 246 -3.51 7.35 4.53
C ILE A 246 -2.03 7.74 4.59
N PRO A 247 -1.48 8.33 3.53
CA PRO A 247 -0.13 8.85 3.53
C PRO A 247 -0.06 10.23 4.21
N TYR A 248 1.06 10.52 4.88
CA TYR A 248 1.35 11.84 5.44
C TYR A 248 2.85 12.15 5.38
N GLY A 249 3.20 13.42 5.55
CA GLY A 249 4.59 13.86 5.65
C GLY A 249 4.98 14.87 4.57
N LYS A 250 6.12 15.53 4.79
CA LYS A 250 6.60 16.62 3.94
C LYS A 250 6.95 16.18 2.51
N LYS A 251 7.30 14.92 2.28
CA LYS A 251 7.67 14.36 0.97
C LYS A 251 6.44 13.97 0.12
N TRP A 252 5.37 14.77 0.14
CA TRP A 252 4.10 14.46 -0.53
C TRP A 252 4.10 14.68 -2.04
N PHE A 253 5.00 15.50 -2.56
CA PHE A 253 5.00 15.89 -3.98
C PHE A 253 5.20 14.70 -4.93
N PRO A 254 6.26 13.85 -4.80
CA PRO A 254 6.45 12.70 -5.67
C PRO A 254 5.27 11.72 -5.64
N TYR A 255 4.72 11.50 -4.44
CA TYR A 255 3.54 10.65 -4.26
C TYR A 255 2.33 11.20 -5.03
N SER A 256 2.03 12.49 -4.86
CA SER A 256 0.87 13.14 -5.49
C SER A 256 0.99 13.18 -7.01
N VAL A 257 2.19 13.43 -7.55
CA VAL A 257 2.45 13.41 -8.99
C VAL A 257 2.12 12.03 -9.59
N ARG A 258 2.46 10.93 -8.91
CA ARG A 258 2.09 9.57 -9.35
C ARG A 258 0.57 9.39 -9.40
N ARG A 259 -0.15 9.82 -8.37
CA ARG A 259 -1.63 9.75 -8.31
C ARG A 259 -2.30 10.52 -9.44
N ILE A 260 -1.72 11.64 -9.84
CA ILE A 260 -2.21 12.44 -10.96
C ILE A 260 -2.01 11.69 -12.29
N ARG A 261 -0.80 11.19 -12.54
CA ARG A 261 -0.46 10.48 -13.79
C ARG A 261 -1.30 9.23 -14.03
N GLU A 262 -1.70 8.54 -12.96
CA GLU A 262 -2.52 7.32 -13.05
C GLU A 262 -3.94 7.59 -13.61
N ARG A 263 -4.44 8.83 -13.55
CA ARG A 263 -5.78 9.20 -14.03
C ARG A 263 -5.75 10.12 -15.24
N LYS A 264 -6.21 9.61 -16.39
CA LYS A 264 -6.40 10.40 -17.63
C LYS A 264 -7.22 11.67 -17.41
N ARG A 265 -8.25 11.63 -16.56
CA ARG A 265 -9.10 12.78 -16.21
C ARG A 265 -8.33 13.86 -15.43
N ASN A 266 -7.32 13.49 -14.65
CA ASN A 266 -6.48 14.43 -13.91
C ASN A 266 -5.41 15.07 -14.81
N ILE A 267 -4.96 14.37 -15.85
CA ILE A 267 -4.06 14.95 -16.87
C ILE A 267 -4.78 16.09 -17.60
N LEU A 268 -6.03 15.89 -18.03
CA LEU A 268 -6.88 16.95 -18.60
C LEU A 268 -7.05 18.17 -17.67
N LEU A 269 -7.12 17.95 -16.35
CA LEU A 269 -7.20 19.03 -15.36
C LEU A 269 -5.86 19.78 -15.20
N ILE A 270 -4.72 19.11 -15.30
CA ILE A 270 -3.41 19.78 -15.36
C ILE A 270 -3.31 20.65 -16.62
N PHE A 271 -3.70 20.09 -17.77
CA PHE A 271 -3.68 20.82 -19.04
C PHE A 271 -4.53 22.09 -18.94
N ARG A 272 -5.77 22.00 -18.45
CA ARG A 272 -6.60 23.20 -18.22
C ARG A 272 -5.92 24.22 -17.30
N SER A 273 -5.30 23.78 -16.20
CA SER A 273 -4.59 24.72 -15.29
C SER A 273 -3.34 25.40 -15.86
N ILE A 274 -2.79 24.92 -16.99
CA ILE A 274 -1.65 25.52 -17.70
C ILE A 274 -2.13 26.46 -18.81
N PHE A 275 -3.30 26.19 -19.38
CA PHE A 275 -3.90 26.99 -20.46
C PHE A 275 -4.95 28.00 -19.98
N ASP A 276 -5.40 27.91 -18.72
CA ASP A 276 -6.14 28.97 -18.03
C ASP A 276 -5.12 29.96 -17.43
N ILE A 277 -4.54 30.80 -18.30
CA ILE A 277 -4.10 32.17 -18.01
C ILE A 277 -5.19 33.09 -18.56
#